data_AF-A0A3B9NKX1-F1
#
_entry.id   AF-A0A3B9NKX1-F1
#
_cell.length_a   1.000
_cell.length_b   1.000
_cell.length_c   1.000
_cell.angle_alpha   90.00
_cell.angle_beta   90.00
_cell.angle_gamma   90.00
#
_symmetry.space_group_name_H-M   'P 1'
#
loop_
_entity.id
_entity.type
_entity.pdbx_description
1 polymer ?
#
loop_
_entity_poly.entity_id
_entity_poly.type
_entity_poly.pdbx_seq_one_letter_code
_entity_poly.pdbx_strand_id
1 'polypeptide(L)'
;HQVKGTEEDFFIAVKNPGLRQRIVSENADLNYQTLIHPKAYVSKRAEIGEGTIILPGASIAPDVQIGNHCVIAGSAVIESNTIIEDFVNIGPNVSIGANVLVGRGSEIKANTRIEDEETIPKESIIA
;
A
#
# COMPACT_ATOMS: atom_id res chain seq x y z
N HIS A 1 3.83 11.29 24.22
CA HIS A 1 4.37 9.95 23.89
C HIS A 1 5.87 10.05 23.95
N GLN A 2 6.47 9.63 25.06
CA GLN A 2 7.90 9.33 25.12
C GLN A 2 8.00 7.83 25.32
N VAL A 3 8.78 7.18 24.47
CA VAL A 3 9.06 5.75 24.60
C VAL A 3 10.54 5.61 24.87
N LYS A 4 10.86 5.05 26.04
CA LYS A 4 12.13 4.38 26.34
C LYS A 4 11.97 2.93 25.91
N GLY A 5 12.98 2.39 25.23
CA GLY A 5 12.90 1.22 24.36
C GLY A 5 12.16 0.00 24.90
N THR A 6 11.43 -0.66 23.99
CA THR A 6 10.81 -1.99 24.11
C THR A 6 10.42 -2.49 22.71
N GLU A 7 10.17 -3.80 22.58
CA GLU A 7 9.53 -4.48 21.44
C GLU A 7 8.13 -3.88 21.16
N GLU A 8 8.09 -2.66 20.64
CA GLU A 8 6.88 -1.96 20.30
C GLU A 8 6.59 -2.10 18.82
N ASP A 9 5.30 -2.23 18.52
CA ASP A 9 4.79 -2.31 17.16
C ASP A 9 4.54 -0.90 16.62
N PHE A 10 5.15 -0.59 15.48
CA PHE A 10 5.05 0.72 14.84
C PHE A 10 4.26 0.64 13.54
N PHE A 11 3.62 1.74 13.19
CA PHE A 11 3.09 1.97 11.85
C PHE A 11 3.23 3.46 11.52
N ILE A 12 3.31 3.79 10.24
CA ILE A 12 3.51 5.18 9.81
C ILE A 12 2.26 5.68 9.09
N ALA A 13 1.42 6.42 9.81
CA ALA A 13 0.24 7.09 9.27
C ALA A 13 0.57 8.42 8.58
N VAL A 14 1.61 8.44 7.73
CA VAL A 14 2.01 9.60 6.95
C VAL A 14 1.62 9.38 5.50
N LYS A 15 0.75 10.25 4.96
CA LYS A 15 0.26 10.13 3.59
C LYS A 15 1.37 10.36 2.56
N ASN A 16 2.23 11.37 2.75
CA ASN A 16 3.27 11.67 1.77
C ASN A 16 4.28 10.49 1.68
N PRO A 17 4.44 9.85 0.51
CA PRO A 17 5.26 8.65 0.39
C PRO A 17 6.74 8.94 0.60
N GLY A 18 7.26 10.08 0.12
CA GLY A 18 8.66 10.47 0.35
C GLY A 18 8.99 10.73 1.82
N LEU A 19 8.08 11.39 2.56
CA LEU A 19 8.25 11.57 4.00
C LEU A 19 8.15 10.24 4.75
N ARG A 20 7.23 9.36 4.35
CA ARG A 20 7.11 8.01 4.93
C ARG A 20 8.39 7.20 4.69
N GLN A 21 8.94 7.22 3.47
CA GLN A 21 10.23 6.61 3.15
C GLN A 21 11.35 7.13 4.03
N ARG A 22 11.42 8.45 4.21
CA ARG A 22 12.43 9.08 5.06
C ARG A 22 12.32 8.61 6.51
N ILE A 23 11.11 8.61 7.07
CA ILE A 23 10.87 8.14 8.44
C ILE A 23 11.29 6.68 8.60
N VAL A 24 10.93 5.80 7.65
CA VAL A 24 11.37 4.39 7.68
C VAL A 24 12.90 4.29 7.62
N SER A 25 13.54 5.02 6.71
CA SER A 25 15.00 4.98 6.56
C SER A 25 15.76 5.46 7.80
N GLU A 26 15.21 6.44 8.52
CA GLU A 26 15.79 6.96 9.77
C GLU A 26 15.49 6.04 10.97
N ASN A 27 14.61 5.05 10.82
CA ASN A 27 14.13 4.18 11.90
C ASN A 27 13.99 2.71 11.44
N ALA A 28 14.95 2.23 10.63
CA ALA A 28 14.87 0.93 9.96
C ALA A 28 14.84 -0.28 10.93
N ASP A 29 15.29 -0.10 12.17
CA ASP A 29 15.31 -1.14 13.20
C ASP A 29 13.98 -1.29 13.95
N LEU A 30 12.96 -0.48 13.62
CA LEU A 30 11.64 -0.59 14.25
C LEU A 30 10.83 -1.75 13.66
N ASN A 31 10.02 -2.39 14.51
CA ASN A 31 9.13 -3.45 14.09
C ASN A 31 7.83 -2.87 13.48
N TYR A 32 7.68 -2.89 12.16
CA TYR A 32 6.52 -2.29 11.49
C TYR A 32 5.38 -3.28 11.25
N GLN A 33 4.24 -3.03 11.87
CA GLN A 33 3.06 -3.88 11.71
C GLN A 33 2.22 -3.51 10.50
N THR A 34 1.75 -4.53 9.80
CA THR A 34 0.76 -4.41 8.73
C THR A 34 -0.63 -4.27 9.35
N LEU A 35 -1.35 -3.23 8.97
CA LEU A 35 -2.70 -2.94 9.49
C LEU A 35 -3.75 -3.23 8.42
N ILE A 36 -4.57 -4.25 8.64
CA ILE A 36 -5.66 -4.61 7.74
C ILE A 36 -6.98 -4.38 8.44
N HIS A 37 -7.80 -3.47 7.93
CA HIS A 37 -9.10 -3.21 8.52
C HIS A 37 -10.02 -4.44 8.39
N PRO A 38 -10.83 -4.83 9.40
CA PRO A 38 -11.68 -6.02 9.36
C PRO A 38 -12.74 -6.07 8.26
N LYS A 39 -13.01 -4.92 7.62
CA LYS A 39 -13.93 -4.78 6.48
C LYS A 39 -13.22 -4.75 5.12
N ALA A 40 -11.90 -4.91 5.09
CA ALA A 40 -11.19 -5.14 3.84
C ALA A 40 -11.34 -6.62 3.46
N TYR A 41 -11.52 -6.89 2.17
CA TYR A 41 -11.45 -8.23 1.64
C TYR A 41 -10.04 -8.45 1.10
N VAL A 42 -9.28 -9.34 1.73
CA VAL A 42 -7.93 -9.70 1.28
C VAL A 42 -7.89 -11.19 1.02
N SER A 43 -7.56 -11.57 -0.22
CA SER A 43 -7.37 -12.96 -0.56
C SER A 43 -6.29 -13.62 0.30
N LYS A 44 -6.48 -14.87 0.69
CA LYS A 44 -5.44 -15.67 1.39
C LYS A 44 -4.20 -15.93 0.53
N ARG A 45 -4.30 -15.69 -0.78
CA ARG A 45 -3.21 -15.81 -1.76
C ARG A 45 -2.55 -14.46 -2.08
N ALA A 46 -3.00 -13.37 -1.47
CA ALA A 46 -2.34 -12.09 -1.61
C ALA A 46 -1.17 -12.01 -0.61
N GLU A 47 -0.09 -11.36 -1.03
CA GLU A 47 1.10 -11.10 -0.22
C GLU A 47 1.11 -9.62 0.15
N ILE A 48 1.17 -9.32 1.45
CA ILE A 48 1.16 -7.94 1.96
C ILE A 48 2.43 -7.69 2.76
N GLY A 49 3.22 -6.71 2.34
CA GLY A 49 4.46 -6.30 2.98
C GLY A 49 4.25 -5.64 4.34
N GLU A 50 5.35 -5.47 5.07
CA GLU A 50 5.35 -4.88 6.42
C GLU A 50 4.94 -3.41 6.39
N GLY A 51 4.37 -2.93 7.50
CA GLY A 51 3.98 -1.52 7.65
C GLY A 51 2.91 -1.03 6.67
N THR A 52 2.35 -1.91 5.83
CA THR A 52 1.29 -1.59 4.87
C THR A 52 -0.05 -1.45 5.57
N ILE A 53 -0.84 -0.47 5.14
CA ILE A 53 -2.14 -0.15 5.71
C ILE A 53 -3.21 -0.37 4.66
N ILE A 54 -4.17 -1.25 4.95
CA ILE A 54 -5.34 -1.54 4.12
C ILE A 54 -6.60 -1.04 4.82
N LEU A 55 -7.24 -0.04 4.22
CA LEU A 55 -8.40 0.65 4.78
C LEU A 55 -9.74 -0.07 4.45
N PRO A 56 -10.85 0.28 5.14
CA PRO A 56 -12.12 -0.42 5.01
C PRO A 56 -12.63 -0.51 3.57
N GLY A 57 -13.18 -1.66 3.18
CA GLY A 57 -13.82 -1.86 1.89
C GLY A 57 -12.85 -2.09 0.72
N ALA A 58 -11.53 -1.99 0.95
CA ALA A 58 -10.57 -2.40 -0.07
C ALA A 58 -10.72 -3.89 -0.41
N SER A 59 -10.57 -4.24 -1.68
CA SER A 59 -10.69 -5.61 -2.20
C SER A 59 -9.41 -5.99 -2.93
N ILE A 60 -8.67 -6.94 -2.36
CA ILE A 60 -7.38 -7.43 -2.88
C ILE A 60 -7.59 -8.84 -3.42
N ALA A 61 -7.45 -8.99 -4.74
CA ALA A 61 -7.62 -10.26 -5.43
C ALA A 61 -6.50 -11.27 -5.11
N PRO A 62 -6.68 -12.57 -5.44
CA PRO A 62 -5.60 -13.56 -5.37
C PRO A 62 -4.38 -13.16 -6.21
N ASP A 63 -3.21 -13.58 -5.75
CA ASP A 63 -1.93 -13.40 -6.46
C ASP A 63 -1.51 -11.94 -6.65
N VAL A 64 -2.09 -11.03 -5.86
CA VAL A 64 -1.62 -9.66 -5.72
C VAL A 64 -0.45 -9.62 -4.74
N GLN A 65 0.58 -8.88 -5.12
CA GLN A 65 1.73 -8.58 -4.26
C GLN A 65 1.73 -7.10 -3.92
N ILE A 66 1.63 -6.77 -2.64
CA ILE A 66 1.72 -5.41 -2.13
C ILE A 66 3.00 -5.28 -1.31
N GLY A 67 3.87 -4.35 -1.70
CA GLY A 67 5.13 -4.08 -1.04
C GLY A 67 4.96 -3.43 0.34
N ASN A 68 6.08 -3.00 0.90
CA ASN A 68 6.15 -2.45 2.26
C ASN A 68 5.66 -1.02 2.32
N HIS A 69 5.08 -0.63 3.46
CA HIS A 69 4.63 0.73 3.75
C HIS A 69 3.70 1.33 2.68
N CYS A 70 2.89 0.50 2.04
CA CYS A 70 1.86 0.96 1.13
C CYS A 70 0.64 1.46 1.91
N VAL A 71 -0.16 2.32 1.28
CA VAL A 71 -1.47 2.71 1.79
C VAL A 71 -2.50 2.39 0.73
N ILE A 72 -3.38 1.43 1.02
CA ILE A 72 -4.52 1.08 0.18
C ILE A 72 -5.76 1.71 0.80
N ALA A 73 -6.25 2.79 0.20
CA ALA A 73 -7.39 3.51 0.74
C ALA A 73 -8.71 2.77 0.54
N GLY A 74 -9.75 3.29 1.21
CA GLY A 74 -11.04 2.61 1.30
C GLY A 74 -11.69 2.39 -0.07
N SER A 75 -12.34 1.24 -0.21
CA SER A 75 -13.03 0.83 -1.45
C SER A 75 -12.15 0.73 -2.69
N ALA A 76 -10.82 0.72 -2.56
CA ALA A 76 -9.94 0.44 -3.69
C ALA A 76 -10.03 -1.05 -4.08
N VAL A 77 -10.01 -1.33 -5.39
CA VAL A 77 -10.02 -2.68 -5.95
C VAL A 77 -8.71 -2.92 -6.67
N ILE A 78 -8.03 -4.02 -6.32
CA ILE A 78 -6.79 -4.46 -6.96
C ILE A 78 -7.01 -5.87 -7.51
N GLU A 79 -7.00 -6.01 -8.83
CA GLU A 79 -7.22 -7.26 -9.52
C GLU A 79 -5.97 -8.16 -9.56
N SER A 80 -6.15 -9.41 -9.98
CA SER A 80 -5.15 -10.48 -9.83
C SER A 80 -3.86 -10.25 -10.62
N ASN A 81 -2.78 -10.89 -10.14
CA ASN A 81 -1.43 -10.82 -10.72
C ASN A 81 -0.84 -9.41 -10.78
N THR A 82 -1.37 -8.49 -9.98
CA THR A 82 -0.90 -7.11 -9.90
C THR A 82 0.15 -6.95 -8.82
N ILE A 83 1.18 -6.16 -9.11
CA ILE A 83 2.28 -5.84 -8.21
C ILE A 83 2.20 -4.37 -7.85
N ILE A 84 2.11 -4.08 -6.56
CA ILE A 84 2.18 -2.75 -5.98
C ILE A 84 3.53 -2.66 -5.24
N GLU A 85 4.48 -1.90 -5.76
CA GLU A 85 5.79 -1.74 -5.11
C GLU A 85 5.71 -0.89 -3.82
N ASP A 86 6.80 -0.85 -3.05
CA ASP A 86 6.86 -0.19 -1.75
C ASP A 86 6.40 1.28 -1.78
N PHE A 87 5.88 1.75 -0.66
CA PHE A 87 5.52 3.15 -0.43
C PHE A 87 4.48 3.72 -1.40
N VAL A 88 3.76 2.88 -2.14
CA VAL A 88 2.67 3.33 -3.01
C VAL A 88 1.47 3.78 -2.18
N ASN A 89 0.80 4.83 -2.64
CA ASN A 89 -0.52 5.22 -2.15
C ASN A 89 -1.56 4.97 -3.22
N ILE A 90 -2.52 4.09 -2.92
CA ILE A 90 -3.73 3.89 -3.72
C ILE A 90 -4.85 4.69 -3.06
N GLY A 91 -5.42 5.65 -3.80
CA GLY A 91 -6.52 6.51 -3.37
C GLY A 91 -7.85 5.78 -3.20
N PRO A 92 -8.84 6.41 -2.55
CA PRO A 92 -10.14 5.78 -2.33
C PRO A 92 -10.88 5.59 -3.66
N ASN A 93 -11.64 4.50 -3.76
CA ASN A 93 -12.40 4.11 -4.95
C ASN A 93 -11.54 3.96 -6.23
N VAL A 94 -10.24 3.68 -6.10
CA VAL A 94 -9.39 3.35 -7.25
C VAL A 94 -9.68 1.93 -7.72
N SER A 95 -9.64 1.71 -9.03
CA SER A 95 -9.67 0.38 -9.64
C SER A 95 -8.35 0.16 -10.38
N ILE A 96 -7.58 -0.85 -9.95
CA ILE A 96 -6.39 -1.32 -10.64
C ILE A 96 -6.73 -2.65 -11.32
N GLY A 97 -6.59 -2.69 -12.65
CA GLY A 97 -6.78 -3.88 -13.47
C GLY A 97 -5.79 -5.01 -13.17
N ALA A 98 -5.94 -6.11 -13.90
CA ALA A 98 -5.13 -7.30 -13.75
C ALA A 98 -3.76 -7.15 -14.42
N ASN A 99 -2.75 -7.85 -13.91
CA ASN A 99 -1.38 -7.83 -14.45
C ASN A 99 -0.73 -6.43 -14.50
N VAL A 100 -1.10 -5.55 -13.57
CA VAL A 100 -0.56 -4.19 -13.50
C VAL A 100 0.70 -4.17 -12.62
N LEU A 101 1.66 -3.32 -12.97
CA LEU A 101 2.77 -2.96 -12.09
C LEU A 101 2.64 -1.49 -11.68
N VAL A 102 2.54 -1.23 -10.38
CA VAL A 102 2.59 0.14 -9.82
C VAL A 102 3.92 0.38 -9.15
N GLY A 103 4.72 1.27 -9.75
CA GLY A 103 6.08 1.57 -9.31
C GLY A 103 6.16 2.23 -7.94
N ARG A 104 7.29 2.01 -7.25
CA ARG A 104 7.59 2.45 -5.89
C ARG A 104 7.34 3.94 -5.69
N GLY A 105 6.72 4.28 -4.57
CA GLY A 105 6.47 5.67 -4.18
C GLY A 105 5.43 6.41 -5.01
N SER A 106 4.74 5.72 -5.93
CA SER A 106 3.70 6.32 -6.75
C SER A 106 2.43 6.62 -5.96
N GLU A 107 1.65 7.59 -6.45
CA GLU A 107 0.36 7.96 -5.92
C GLU A 107 -0.72 7.87 -7.00
N ILE A 108 -1.71 7.01 -6.78
CA ILE A 108 -2.91 6.93 -7.61
C ILE A 108 -4.03 7.69 -6.88
N LYS A 109 -4.57 8.75 -7.47
CA LYS A 109 -5.57 9.60 -6.81
C LYS A 109 -6.95 8.93 -6.80
N ALA A 110 -7.86 9.54 -6.04
CA ALA A 110 -9.18 8.98 -5.81
C ALA A 110 -9.98 8.86 -7.10
N ASN A 111 -10.75 7.78 -7.25
CA ASN A 111 -11.62 7.51 -8.40
C ASN A 111 -10.89 7.35 -9.75
N THR A 112 -9.58 7.12 -9.74
CA THR A 112 -8.80 6.78 -10.94
C THR A 112 -8.98 5.30 -11.30
N ARG A 113 -9.00 4.98 -12.59
CA ARG A 113 -8.94 3.61 -13.11
C ARG A 113 -7.63 3.40 -13.88
N ILE A 114 -6.93 2.31 -13.57
CA ILE A 114 -5.79 1.80 -14.33
C ILE A 114 -6.26 0.52 -15.02
N GLU A 115 -6.10 0.45 -16.34
CA GLU A 115 -6.49 -0.72 -17.13
C GLU A 115 -5.50 -1.87 -16.96
N ASP A 116 -5.88 -3.05 -17.47
CA ASP A 116 -5.07 -4.27 -17.40
C ASP A 116 -3.72 -4.11 -18.12
N GLU A 117 -2.71 -4.85 -17.67
CA GLU A 117 -1.36 -4.93 -18.28
C GLU A 117 -0.55 -3.61 -18.29
N GLU A 118 -1.05 -2.58 -17.60
CA GLU A 118 -0.35 -1.30 -17.50
C GLU A 118 0.88 -1.35 -16.58
N THR A 119 1.87 -0.52 -16.87
CA THR A 119 3.04 -0.31 -16.00
C THR A 119 3.16 1.15 -15.64
N ILE A 120 2.94 1.47 -14.37
CA ILE A 120 3.12 2.81 -13.82
C ILE A 120 4.57 2.97 -13.34
N PRO A 121 5.34 3.94 -13.87
CA PRO A 121 6.70 4.18 -13.42
C PRO A 121 6.77 4.56 -11.93
N LYS A 122 7.96 4.43 -11.34
CA LYS A 122 8.21 4.86 -9.95
C LYS A 122 7.98 6.35 -9.78
N GLU A 123 7.58 6.75 -8.57
CA GLU A 123 7.35 8.15 -8.18
C GLU A 123 6.34 8.89 -9.07
N SER A 124 5.43 8.15 -9.71
CA SER A 124 4.40 8.72 -10.59
C SER A 124 3.21 9.22 -9.79
N ILE A 125 2.55 10.26 -10.30
CA ILE A 125 1.26 10.70 -9.80
C ILE A 125 0.24 10.55 -10.91
N ILE A 126 -0.75 9.68 -10.72
CA ILE A 126 -1.87 9.49 -11.65
C ILE A 126 -3.11 10.08 -11.00
N ALA A 127 -3.78 11.00 -11.68
CA ALA A 127 -4.96 11.71 -11.20
C ALA A 127 -6.16 11.49 -12.12
#